data_AF-A0A1G2K7E4-F1
#
_entry.id   AF-A0A1G2K7E4-F1
#
_cell.length_a   1.000
_cell.length_b   1.000
_cell.length_c   1.000
_cell.angle_alpha   90.00
_cell.angle_beta   90.00
_cell.angle_gamma   90.00
#
_symmetry.space_group_name_H-M   'P 1'
#
loop_
_entity.id
_entity.type
_entity.pdbx_description
1 polymer ?
#
loop_
_entity_poly.entity_id
_entity_poly.type
_entity_poly.pdbx_seq_one_letter_code
_entity_poly.pdbx_strand_id
1 'polypeptide(L)'
;MEYRTIRQTTLILIPFTILLAAIIYVYYRAQPSPTCFDKVKNQDETGIDCGGSCMNCALKTKQPLKVFYVKFDEVSQGLYDVVAEVRNPNIKLSAAVIPYEITLRDKSGFTIEKISGSSYIYPLETVHVIEAGIRAKRTVAKVEFKITDSSVMWDVREDIKVPDLIGGDKEVLKEARPDGSVITILNAKIFNRSILDYDAIEVAVLITDAEQNVIAVSKTVIAKVRGGEFSPIVFSWQGDVPIDINKAIIEPRLNLLKK
;
A
#
# COMPACT_ATOMS: atom_id res chain seq x y z
N MET A 1 -54.53 -2.55 54.08
CA MET A 1 -55.16 -1.72 53.03
C MET A 1 -56.65 -2.02 53.01
N GLU A 2 -57.50 -1.00 53.15
CA GLU A 2 -58.95 -1.21 53.07
C GLU A 2 -59.36 -1.63 51.64
N TYR A 3 -60.29 -2.58 51.54
CA TYR A 3 -60.80 -3.11 50.26
C TYR A 3 -61.25 -2.01 49.28
N ARG A 4 -61.76 -0.88 49.79
CA ARG A 4 -62.16 0.29 48.99
C ARG A 4 -60.97 1.01 48.36
N THR A 5 -59.89 1.22 49.11
CA THR A 5 -58.67 1.89 48.61
C THR A 5 -58.02 1.04 47.53
N ILE A 6 -57.94 -0.28 47.72
CA ILE A 6 -57.43 -1.22 46.71
C ILE A 6 -58.26 -1.13 45.43
N ARG A 7 -59.58 -1.21 45.53
CA ARG A 7 -60.48 -1.16 44.37
C ARG A 7 -60.38 0.16 43.60
N GLN A 8 -60.25 1.29 44.30
CA GLN A 8 -60.07 2.60 43.69
C GLN A 8 -58.70 2.75 43.01
N THR A 9 -57.61 2.28 43.64
CA THR A 9 -56.28 2.30 43.02
C THR A 9 -56.20 1.40 41.80
N THR A 10 -56.84 0.22 41.82
CA THR A 10 -56.84 -0.70 40.68
C THR A 10 -57.59 -0.12 39.48
N LEU A 11 -58.73 0.56 39.70
CA LEU A 11 -59.50 1.20 38.63
C LEU A 11 -58.75 2.37 37.96
N ILE A 12 -57.86 3.04 38.68
CA ILE A 12 -57.02 4.14 38.13
C ILE A 12 -55.77 3.57 37.44
N LEU A 13 -55.17 2.51 37.97
CA LEU A 13 -53.95 1.91 37.41
C LEU A 13 -54.19 1.20 36.08
N ILE A 14 -55.32 0.50 35.90
CA ILE A 14 -55.64 -0.23 34.65
C ILE A 14 -55.60 0.65 33.39
N PRO A 15 -56.28 1.81 33.30
CA PRO A 15 -56.20 2.65 32.11
C PRO A 15 -54.78 3.21 31.89
N PHE A 16 -54.04 3.48 32.97
CA PHE A 16 -52.65 3.94 32.90
C PHE A 16 -51.70 2.87 32.36
N THR A 17 -51.88 1.60 32.76
CA THR A 17 -51.08 0.49 32.24
C THR A 17 -51.42 0.18 30.78
N ILE A 18 -52.69 0.29 30.38
CA ILE A 18 -53.11 0.14 28.98
C ILE A 18 -52.53 1.26 28.12
N LEU A 19 -52.60 2.52 28.59
CA LEU A 19 -52.02 3.66 27.89
C LEU A 19 -50.50 3.51 27.74
N LEU A 20 -49.80 3.11 28.80
CA LEU A 20 -48.37 2.86 28.77
C LEU A 20 -48.02 1.74 27.77
N ALA A 21 -48.77 0.63 27.78
CA ALA A 21 -48.57 -0.47 26.83
C ALA A 21 -48.81 -0.04 25.37
N ALA A 22 -49.82 0.80 25.11
CA ALA A 22 -50.10 1.35 23.78
C ALA A 22 -48.97 2.29 23.31
N ILE A 23 -48.46 3.17 24.18
CA ILE A 23 -47.32 4.04 23.89
C ILE A 23 -46.08 3.20 23.55
N ILE A 24 -45.79 2.17 24.34
CA ILE A 24 -44.68 1.24 24.10
C ILE A 24 -44.87 0.51 22.76
N TYR A 25 -46.08 0.03 22.46
CA TYR A 25 -46.39 -0.64 21.19
C TYR A 25 -46.19 0.26 19.97
N VAL A 26 -46.70 1.50 20.03
CA VAL A 26 -46.51 2.49 18.96
C VAL A 26 -45.03 2.84 18.81
N TYR A 27 -44.31 3.03 19.92
CA TYR A 27 -42.87 3.29 19.91
C TYR A 27 -42.09 2.19 19.18
N TYR A 28 -42.34 0.91 19.50
CA TYR A 28 -41.67 -0.21 18.82
C TYR A 28 -42.09 -0.38 17.36
N ARG A 29 -43.34 -0.06 17.00
CA ARG A 29 -43.83 -0.11 15.60
C ARG A 29 -43.35 1.04 14.73
N ALA A 30 -43.05 2.19 15.34
CA ALA A 30 -42.59 3.38 14.66
C ALA A 30 -41.07 3.43 14.43
N GLN A 31 -40.31 2.47 14.99
CA GLN A 31 -38.88 2.42 14.71
C GLN A 31 -38.63 1.99 13.25
N PRO A 32 -37.83 2.75 12.48
CA PRO A 32 -37.46 2.37 11.12
C PRO A 32 -36.70 1.05 11.15
N SER A 33 -36.84 0.26 10.08
CA SER A 33 -36.05 -0.95 9.92
C SER A 33 -34.56 -0.60 9.99
N PRO A 34 -33.75 -1.41 10.69
CA PRO A 34 -32.32 -1.18 10.81
C PRO A 34 -31.65 -1.17 9.44
N THR A 35 -30.72 -0.24 9.23
CA THR A 35 -29.96 -0.11 7.98
C THR A 35 -28.50 0.20 8.28
N CYS A 36 -27.60 -0.13 7.36
CA CYS A 36 -26.16 0.18 7.47
C CYS A 36 -25.80 1.68 7.41
N PHE A 37 -26.78 2.58 7.50
CA PHE A 37 -26.62 4.04 7.35
C PHE A 37 -27.50 4.82 8.34
N ASP A 38 -28.05 4.15 9.37
CA ASP A 38 -28.95 4.76 10.37
C ASP A 38 -28.23 5.35 11.59
N LYS A 39 -26.90 5.24 11.64
CA LYS A 39 -26.00 5.71 12.70
C LYS A 39 -26.21 4.99 14.04
N VAL A 40 -26.81 3.82 14.03
CA VAL A 40 -27.05 3.00 15.22
C VAL A 40 -26.39 1.63 15.03
N LYS A 41 -25.58 1.21 16.00
CA LYS A 41 -25.04 -0.15 16.00
C LYS A 41 -26.16 -1.15 16.31
N ASN A 42 -26.62 -1.87 15.30
CA ASN A 42 -27.70 -2.84 15.42
C ASN A 42 -27.38 -4.13 14.62
N GLN A 43 -28.30 -5.11 14.68
CA GLN A 43 -28.14 -6.40 13.97
C GLN A 43 -26.78 -7.08 14.23
N ASP A 44 -26.06 -7.46 13.18
CA ASP A 44 -24.77 -8.14 13.24
C ASP A 44 -23.58 -7.18 13.00
N GLU A 45 -23.81 -5.87 13.09
CA GLU A 45 -22.78 -4.86 12.91
C GLU A 45 -21.68 -4.94 13.98
N THR A 46 -20.42 -4.76 13.55
CA THR A 46 -19.27 -4.74 14.48
C THR A 46 -18.90 -3.33 14.92
N GLY A 47 -19.19 -2.32 14.09
CA GLY A 47 -19.14 -0.89 14.39
C GLY A 47 -20.42 -0.18 13.94
N ILE A 48 -20.59 1.09 14.27
CA ILE A 48 -21.79 1.84 13.82
C ILE A 48 -21.82 1.86 12.30
N ASP A 49 -22.89 1.37 11.68
CA ASP A 49 -23.12 1.40 10.23
C ASP A 49 -21.98 0.66 9.46
N CYS A 50 -21.42 -0.43 10.02
CA CYS A 50 -20.39 -1.26 9.38
C CYS A 50 -20.15 -2.63 10.06
N GLY A 51 -19.63 -3.59 9.29
CA GLY A 51 -19.36 -4.95 9.74
C GLY A 51 -20.60 -5.86 9.69
N GLY A 52 -20.38 -7.16 9.91
CA GLY A 52 -21.44 -8.15 9.73
C GLY A 52 -21.91 -8.20 8.28
N SER A 53 -23.22 -8.01 8.09
CA SER A 53 -23.88 -7.90 6.79
C SER A 53 -23.61 -6.57 6.07
N CYS A 54 -23.12 -5.54 6.78
CA CYS A 54 -22.75 -4.25 6.22
C CYS A 54 -21.31 -4.24 5.67
N MET A 55 -20.92 -3.13 5.03
CA MET A 55 -19.55 -2.99 4.51
C MET A 55 -18.50 -3.12 5.63
N ASN A 56 -17.32 -3.65 5.32
CA ASN A 56 -16.27 -3.80 6.32
C ASN A 56 -15.89 -2.43 6.93
N CYS A 57 -15.82 -2.34 8.26
CA CYS A 57 -15.46 -1.10 8.96
C CYS A 57 -14.13 -0.51 8.52
N ALA A 58 -13.15 -1.35 8.14
CA ALA A 58 -11.87 -0.87 7.64
C ALA A 58 -12.03 -0.05 6.35
N LEU A 59 -12.92 -0.47 5.43
CA LEU A 59 -13.22 0.25 4.19
C LEU A 59 -13.93 1.57 4.46
N LYS A 60 -14.76 1.65 5.51
CA LYS A 60 -15.46 2.87 5.90
C LYS A 60 -14.51 3.93 6.44
N THR A 61 -13.50 3.55 7.22
CA THR A 61 -12.50 4.47 7.79
C THR A 61 -11.22 4.56 6.96
N LYS A 62 -11.29 4.17 5.69
CA LYS A 62 -10.16 4.13 4.77
C LYS A 62 -9.54 5.51 4.58
N GLN A 63 -8.23 5.57 4.69
CA GLN A 63 -7.42 6.74 4.40
C GLN A 63 -6.72 6.59 3.03
N PRO A 64 -6.51 7.69 2.29
CA PRO A 64 -5.79 7.67 1.02
C PRO A 64 -4.31 7.32 1.25
N LEU A 65 -3.68 6.76 0.22
CA LEU A 65 -2.23 6.53 0.20
C LEU A 65 -1.49 7.86 0.19
N LYS A 66 -0.34 7.91 0.85
CA LYS A 66 0.48 9.13 0.94
C LYS A 66 1.72 8.98 0.07
N VAL A 67 1.90 9.85 -0.91
CA VAL A 67 3.16 9.99 -1.66
C VAL A 67 4.05 10.93 -0.85
N PHE A 68 5.13 10.41 -0.27
CA PHE A 68 6.00 11.15 0.65
C PHE A 68 7.03 12.00 -0.12
N TYR A 69 7.72 11.41 -1.09
CA TYR A 69 8.55 12.15 -2.04
C TYR A 69 8.53 11.48 -3.41
N VAL A 70 8.97 12.25 -4.42
CA VAL A 70 9.31 11.78 -5.75
C VAL A 70 10.71 12.29 -6.06
N LYS A 71 11.64 11.40 -6.36
CA LYS A 71 12.99 11.73 -6.81
C LYS A 71 13.19 11.13 -8.21
N PHE A 72 14.02 11.77 -8.99
CA PHE A 72 14.43 11.27 -10.30
C PHE A 72 15.88 11.67 -10.55
N ASP A 73 16.57 10.86 -11.35
CA ASP A 73 17.94 11.15 -11.76
C ASP A 73 18.19 10.72 -13.21
N GLU A 74 19.15 11.37 -13.86
CA GLU A 74 19.60 11.02 -15.21
C GLU A 74 20.80 10.06 -15.11
N VAL A 75 20.53 8.76 -15.23
CA VAL A 75 21.56 7.71 -15.05
C VAL A 75 22.50 7.63 -16.24
N SER A 76 21.98 7.88 -17.44
CA SER A 76 22.75 7.94 -18.68
C SER A 76 22.06 8.90 -19.64
N GLN A 77 22.75 9.34 -20.70
CA GLN A 77 22.26 10.39 -21.59
C GLN A 77 20.83 10.10 -22.10
N GLY A 78 19.85 10.86 -21.59
CA GLY A 78 18.43 10.73 -21.92
C GLY A 78 17.70 9.52 -21.30
N LEU A 79 18.32 8.80 -20.36
CA LEU A 79 17.71 7.73 -19.56
C LEU A 79 17.55 8.20 -18.12
N TYR A 80 16.31 8.20 -17.65
CA TYR A 80 15.94 8.66 -16.34
C TYR A 80 15.38 7.51 -15.50
N ASP A 81 15.73 7.53 -14.23
CA ASP A 81 15.10 6.69 -13.23
C ASP A 81 14.22 7.54 -12.33
N VAL A 82 13.07 7.00 -11.93
CA VAL A 82 12.12 7.66 -11.03
C VAL A 82 11.83 6.75 -9.86
N VAL A 83 11.86 7.33 -8.66
CA VAL A 83 11.45 6.68 -7.42
C VAL A 83 10.43 7.53 -6.69
N ALA A 84 9.31 6.91 -6.30
CA ALA A 84 8.30 7.52 -5.44
C ALA A 84 8.16 6.69 -4.15
N GLU A 85 8.33 7.33 -3.00
CA GLU A 85 8.03 6.69 -1.72
C GLU A 85 6.54 6.83 -1.42
N VAL A 86 5.85 5.70 -1.29
CA VAL A 86 4.40 5.63 -1.04
C VAL A 86 4.16 4.91 0.28
N ARG A 87 3.30 5.50 1.13
CA ARG A 87 2.95 4.96 2.44
C ARG A 87 1.48 4.62 2.54
N ASN A 88 1.18 3.46 3.12
CA ASN A 88 -0.18 3.07 3.45
C ASN A 88 -0.48 3.39 4.92
N PRO A 89 -1.29 4.42 5.23
CA PRO A 89 -1.63 4.74 6.61
C PRO A 89 -2.66 3.77 7.24
N ASN A 90 -3.24 2.85 6.46
CA ASN A 90 -4.30 1.97 6.94
C ASN A 90 -3.73 0.74 7.65
N ILE A 91 -4.28 0.42 8.81
CA ILE A 91 -3.84 -0.72 9.66
C ILE A 91 -4.37 -2.07 9.16
N LYS A 92 -5.54 -2.08 8.50
CA LYS A 92 -6.26 -3.31 8.13
C LYS A 92 -6.55 -3.43 6.62
N LEU A 93 -6.09 -2.47 5.83
CA LEU A 93 -6.35 -2.43 4.39
C LEU A 93 -5.06 -2.52 3.62
N SER A 94 -4.99 -3.48 2.72
CA SER A 94 -4.00 -3.53 1.65
C SER A 94 -4.57 -2.85 0.41
N ALA A 95 -3.74 -2.21 -0.40
CA ALA A 95 -4.13 -1.87 -1.76
C ALA A 95 -3.55 -2.91 -2.72
N ALA A 96 -4.40 -3.79 -3.23
CA ALA A 96 -4.03 -4.87 -4.14
C ALA A 96 -3.60 -4.36 -5.52
N VAL A 97 -4.18 -3.24 -5.95
CA VAL A 97 -3.86 -2.55 -7.21
C VAL A 97 -3.84 -1.05 -6.95
N ILE A 98 -2.69 -0.44 -7.20
CA ILE A 98 -2.46 1.00 -7.10
C ILE A 98 -2.07 1.49 -8.50
N PRO A 99 -3.04 1.94 -9.32
CA PRO A 99 -2.71 2.55 -10.59
C PRO A 99 -2.04 3.92 -10.34
N TYR A 100 -0.88 4.12 -10.96
CA TYR A 100 -0.16 5.39 -10.92
C TYR A 100 0.20 5.91 -12.32
N GLU A 101 0.36 7.22 -12.44
CA GLU A 101 0.88 7.92 -13.60
C GLU A 101 2.10 8.75 -13.19
N ILE A 102 3.20 8.59 -13.93
CA ILE A 102 4.40 9.40 -13.84
C ILE A 102 4.40 10.35 -15.03
N THR A 103 4.52 11.65 -14.77
CA THR A 103 4.61 12.68 -15.82
C THR A 103 5.97 13.37 -15.75
N LEU A 104 6.74 13.26 -16.83
CA LEU A 104 8.02 13.95 -17.00
C LEU A 104 7.77 15.32 -17.64
N ARG A 105 8.37 16.38 -17.08
CA ARG A 105 8.24 17.75 -17.60
C ARG A 105 9.60 18.39 -17.83
N ASP A 106 9.70 19.21 -18.87
CA ASP A 106 10.87 20.06 -19.10
C ASP A 106 10.81 21.35 -18.28
N LYS A 107 11.85 22.19 -18.39
CA LYS A 107 11.95 23.47 -17.66
C LYS A 107 10.81 24.45 -17.97
N SER A 108 10.15 24.33 -19.12
CA SER A 108 9.01 25.16 -19.51
C SER A 108 7.67 24.64 -18.98
N GLY A 109 7.66 23.46 -18.34
CA GLY A 109 6.47 22.78 -17.86
C GLY A 109 5.80 21.88 -18.90
N PHE A 110 6.35 21.78 -20.11
CA PHE A 110 5.82 20.91 -21.16
C PHE A 110 5.98 19.45 -20.79
N THR A 111 4.93 18.66 -21.00
CA THR A 111 4.93 17.22 -20.74
C THR A 111 5.76 16.50 -21.80
N ILE A 112 6.89 15.92 -21.38
CA ILE A 112 7.79 15.15 -22.25
C ILE A 112 7.22 13.76 -22.51
N GLU A 113 6.84 13.07 -21.43
CA GLU A 113 6.42 11.67 -21.45
C GLU A 113 5.45 11.41 -20.29
N LYS A 114 4.54 10.44 -20.48
CA LYS A 114 3.65 9.93 -19.45
C LYS A 114 3.76 8.41 -19.37
N ILE A 115 4.01 7.91 -18.17
CA ILE A 115 4.19 6.49 -17.91
C ILE A 115 3.09 6.07 -16.95
N SER A 116 2.30 5.07 -17.33
CA SER A 116 1.30 4.47 -16.45
C SER A 116 1.81 3.13 -15.96
N GLY A 117 1.63 2.87 -14.68
CA GLY A 117 2.02 1.62 -14.04
C GLY A 117 1.03 1.21 -12.96
N SER A 118 1.35 0.09 -12.32
CA SER A 118 0.56 -0.41 -11.19
C SER A 118 1.47 -1.03 -10.14
N SER A 119 1.16 -0.75 -8.88
CA SER A 119 1.82 -1.37 -7.73
C SER A 119 0.79 -1.93 -6.75
N TYR A 120 1.26 -2.31 -5.59
CA TYR A 120 0.46 -2.79 -4.46
C TYR A 120 1.14 -2.37 -3.16
N ILE A 121 0.42 -2.39 -2.06
CA ILE A 121 0.97 -2.05 -0.74
C ILE A 121 0.18 -2.76 0.36
N TYR A 122 0.90 -3.34 1.31
CA TYR A 122 0.34 -3.97 2.51
C TYR A 122 -0.04 -2.93 3.56
N PRO A 123 -0.79 -3.31 4.62
CA PRO A 123 -1.16 -2.39 5.69
C PRO A 123 0.08 -1.87 6.40
N LEU A 124 0.10 -0.57 6.71
CA LEU A 124 1.23 0.14 7.36
C LEU A 124 2.58 0.07 6.61
N GLU A 125 2.61 -0.47 5.39
CA GLU A 125 3.83 -0.60 4.61
C GLU A 125 4.23 0.77 4.03
N THR A 126 5.55 0.97 3.90
CA THR A 126 6.17 2.05 3.13
C THR A 126 6.97 1.39 2.02
N VAL A 127 6.77 1.83 0.78
CA VAL A 127 7.35 1.17 -0.40
C VAL A 127 7.90 2.19 -1.37
N HIS A 128 8.95 1.81 -2.08
CA HIS A 128 9.49 2.57 -3.18
C HIS A 128 8.93 2.04 -4.51
N VAL A 129 8.09 2.84 -5.16
CA VAL A 129 7.65 2.57 -6.53
C VAL A 129 8.73 3.09 -7.47
N ILE A 130 9.34 2.18 -8.23
CA ILE A 130 10.50 2.45 -9.08
C ILE A 130 10.16 2.16 -10.53
N GLU A 131 10.46 3.12 -11.39
CA GLU A 131 10.49 2.98 -12.85
C GLU A 131 11.87 3.40 -13.34
N ALA A 132 12.64 2.43 -13.85
CA ALA A 132 14.02 2.63 -14.28
C ALA A 132 14.12 2.60 -15.81
N GLY A 133 15.10 3.32 -16.36
CA GLY A 133 15.40 3.34 -17.79
C GLY A 133 14.36 4.06 -18.65
N ILE A 134 13.67 5.06 -18.11
CA ILE A 134 12.70 5.87 -18.85
C ILE A 134 13.45 6.73 -19.86
N ARG A 135 13.21 6.48 -21.16
CA ARG A 135 13.84 7.23 -22.23
C ARG A 135 13.11 8.55 -22.48
N ALA A 136 13.78 9.67 -22.23
CA ALA A 136 13.24 11.00 -22.48
C ALA A 136 13.89 11.64 -23.71
N LYS A 137 13.08 12.31 -24.53
CA LYS A 137 13.56 13.03 -25.73
C LYS A 137 14.13 14.41 -25.41
N ARG A 138 13.93 14.89 -24.18
CA ARG A 138 14.34 16.21 -23.68
C ARG A 138 14.84 16.06 -22.25
N THR A 139 15.65 17.02 -21.82
CA THR A 139 16.10 17.11 -20.42
C THR A 139 14.89 17.26 -19.50
N VAL A 140 14.77 16.34 -18.55
CA VAL A 140 13.71 16.35 -17.53
C VAL A 140 14.09 17.35 -16.44
N ALA A 141 13.18 18.25 -16.11
CA ALA A 141 13.38 19.24 -15.05
C ALA A 141 12.48 18.98 -13.84
N LYS A 142 11.36 18.27 -14.02
CA LYS A 142 10.43 17.93 -12.96
C LYS A 142 9.72 16.62 -13.29
N VAL A 143 9.49 15.82 -12.26
CA VAL A 143 8.66 14.62 -12.34
C VAL A 143 7.48 14.74 -11.38
N GLU A 144 6.29 14.37 -11.86
CA GLU A 144 5.06 14.30 -11.06
C GLU A 144 4.62 12.84 -10.98
N PHE A 145 4.30 12.37 -9.77
CA PHE A 145 3.75 11.04 -9.53
C PHE A 145 2.33 11.18 -9.00
N LYS A 146 1.36 10.56 -9.68
CA LYS A 146 -0.06 10.67 -9.33
C LYS A 146 -0.67 9.29 -9.14
N ILE A 147 -1.32 9.09 -7.99
CA ILE A 147 -2.19 7.95 -7.73
C ILE A 147 -3.64 8.40 -7.97
N THR A 148 -4.42 7.59 -8.69
CA THR A 148 -5.86 7.85 -8.85
C THR A 148 -6.62 7.10 -7.75
N ASP A 149 -6.87 7.77 -6.62
CA ASP A 149 -7.45 7.17 -5.42
C ASP A 149 -8.77 6.40 -5.65
N SER A 150 -9.61 6.88 -6.57
CA SER A 150 -10.88 6.24 -6.94
C SER A 150 -10.70 4.90 -7.65
N SER A 151 -9.51 4.65 -8.21
CA SER A 151 -9.17 3.43 -8.94
C SER A 151 -8.30 2.47 -8.13
N VAL A 152 -7.99 2.80 -6.88
CA VAL A 152 -7.25 1.91 -5.98
C VAL A 152 -8.15 0.79 -5.50
N MET A 153 -7.73 -0.46 -5.73
CA MET A 153 -8.46 -1.66 -5.31
C MET A 153 -8.00 -2.08 -3.92
N TRP A 154 -8.87 -1.88 -2.93
CA TRP A 154 -8.59 -2.19 -1.53
C TRP A 154 -9.02 -3.62 -1.20
N ASP A 155 -8.15 -4.34 -0.49
CA ASP A 155 -8.40 -5.69 0.01
C ASP A 155 -8.29 -5.70 1.54
N VAL A 156 -9.29 -6.31 2.19
CA VAL A 156 -9.34 -6.43 3.65
C VAL A 156 -8.87 -7.83 4.01
N ARG A 157 -7.57 -7.97 4.25
CA ARG A 157 -6.94 -9.25 4.60
C ARG A 157 -6.02 -9.05 5.79
N GLU A 158 -6.50 -9.44 6.96
CA GLU A 158 -5.76 -9.38 8.23
C GLU A 158 -4.80 -10.57 8.39
N ASP A 159 -4.89 -11.58 7.52
CA ASP A 159 -4.19 -12.86 7.61
C ASP A 159 -2.94 -12.97 6.72
N ILE A 160 -2.63 -11.94 5.92
CA ILE A 160 -1.49 -12.00 5.01
C ILE A 160 -0.19 -11.94 5.80
N LYS A 161 0.54 -13.06 5.76
CA LYS A 161 1.92 -13.13 6.23
C LYS A 161 2.84 -12.70 5.08
N VAL A 162 3.33 -11.47 5.17
CA VAL A 162 4.33 -10.96 4.21
C VAL A 162 5.58 -11.86 4.28
N PRO A 163 6.15 -12.27 3.14
CA PRO A 163 7.37 -13.08 3.11
C PRO A 163 8.53 -12.43 3.87
N ASP A 164 9.25 -13.21 4.69
CA ASP A 164 10.50 -12.77 5.33
C ASP A 164 11.67 -13.05 4.37
N LEU A 165 11.87 -12.11 3.45
CA LEU A 165 12.95 -12.12 2.47
C LEU A 165 13.99 -11.06 2.85
N ILE A 166 15.25 -11.49 3.02
CA ILE A 166 16.34 -10.59 3.45
C ILE A 166 17.38 -10.46 2.35
N GLY A 167 17.70 -9.23 1.95
CA GLY A 167 18.82 -8.95 1.07
C GLY A 167 20.15 -8.84 1.84
N GLY A 168 21.19 -9.52 1.36
CA GLY A 168 22.51 -9.56 1.98
C GLY A 168 23.61 -9.94 0.98
N ASP A 169 24.83 -10.17 1.49
CA ASP A 169 26.01 -10.58 0.71
C ASP A 169 26.24 -9.73 -0.55
N LYS A 170 26.54 -8.45 -0.32
CA LYS A 170 26.69 -7.45 -1.38
C LYS A 170 28.14 -7.31 -1.81
N GLU A 171 28.37 -7.32 -3.12
CA GLU A 171 29.66 -7.08 -3.74
C GLU A 171 29.49 -6.16 -4.95
N VAL A 172 30.33 -5.13 -5.03
CA VAL A 172 30.31 -4.17 -6.15
C VAL A 172 31.48 -4.44 -7.07
N LEU A 173 31.18 -4.56 -8.35
CA LEU A 173 32.17 -4.68 -9.42
C LEU A 173 32.02 -3.49 -10.38
N LYS A 174 33.13 -3.03 -10.92
CA LYS A 174 33.16 -2.02 -11.98
C LYS A 174 33.87 -2.60 -13.18
N GLU A 175 33.20 -2.61 -14.33
CA GLU A 175 33.74 -3.14 -15.58
C GLU A 175 33.90 -2.01 -16.59
N ALA A 176 35.13 -1.85 -17.12
CA ALA A 176 35.39 -0.93 -18.22
C ALA A 176 35.11 -1.63 -19.55
N ARG A 177 34.35 -0.98 -20.43
CA ARG A 177 34.07 -1.45 -21.79
C ARG A 177 35.15 -0.98 -22.77
N PRO A 178 35.31 -1.67 -23.92
CA PRO A 178 36.25 -1.26 -24.97
C PRO A 178 36.01 0.15 -25.54
N ASP A 179 34.78 0.67 -25.42
CA ASP A 179 34.41 2.03 -25.83
C ASP A 179 34.76 3.11 -24.78
N GLY A 180 35.36 2.73 -23.66
CA GLY A 180 35.73 3.62 -22.55
C GLY A 180 34.60 3.89 -21.56
N SER A 181 33.39 3.37 -21.77
CA SER A 181 32.31 3.47 -20.79
C SER A 181 32.52 2.50 -19.62
N VAL A 182 31.98 2.83 -18.46
CA VAL A 182 32.03 1.98 -17.25
C VAL A 182 30.64 1.43 -16.98
N ILE A 183 30.56 0.16 -16.58
CA ILE A 183 29.35 -0.43 -16.00
C ILE A 183 29.62 -0.63 -14.51
N THR A 184 28.66 -0.24 -13.68
CA THR A 184 28.65 -0.60 -12.26
C THR A 184 27.72 -1.78 -12.05
N ILE A 185 28.20 -2.83 -11.38
CA ILE A 185 27.44 -4.07 -11.10
C ILE A 185 27.39 -4.25 -9.59
N LEU A 186 26.20 -4.54 -9.06
CA LEU A 186 26.00 -4.96 -7.68
C LEU A 186 25.50 -6.40 -7.68
N ASN A 187 26.36 -7.32 -7.22
CA ASN A 187 25.96 -8.67 -6.87
C ASN A 187 25.42 -8.66 -5.45
N ALA A 188 24.31 -9.37 -5.23
CA ALA A 188 23.74 -9.58 -3.91
C ALA A 188 23.10 -10.97 -3.82
N LYS A 189 22.63 -11.35 -2.64
CA LYS A 189 21.78 -12.52 -2.43
C LYS A 189 20.52 -12.15 -1.68
N ILE A 190 19.43 -12.83 -2.00
CA ILE A 190 18.20 -12.83 -1.21
C ILE A 190 18.13 -14.15 -0.44
N PHE A 191 17.95 -14.07 0.87
CA PHE A 191 17.69 -15.21 1.74
C PHE A 191 16.20 -15.29 2.06
N ASN A 192 15.59 -16.44 1.82
CA ASN A 192 14.22 -16.70 2.23
C ASN A 192 14.21 -17.41 3.59
N ARG A 193 13.83 -16.67 4.64
CA ARG A 193 13.78 -17.21 6.01
C ARG A 193 12.52 -18.01 6.31
N SER A 194 11.55 -17.97 5.40
CA SER A 194 10.35 -18.77 5.52
C SER A 194 10.61 -20.23 5.11
N ILE A 195 9.67 -21.10 5.46
CA ILE A 195 9.63 -22.50 4.99
C ILE A 195 8.96 -22.66 3.62
N LEU A 196 8.38 -21.58 3.09
CA LEU A 196 7.61 -21.61 1.85
C LEU A 196 8.50 -21.20 0.67
N ASP A 197 8.25 -21.81 -0.48
CA ASP A 197 8.83 -21.38 -1.74
C ASP A 197 8.07 -20.16 -2.27
N TYR A 198 8.80 -19.22 -2.87
CA TYR A 198 8.22 -18.05 -3.53
C TYR A 198 8.72 -17.92 -4.96
N ASP A 199 7.82 -17.55 -5.86
CA ASP A 199 8.11 -17.35 -7.28
C ASP A 199 7.85 -15.88 -7.67
N ALA A 200 8.49 -15.44 -8.76
CA ALA A 200 8.32 -14.11 -9.34
C ALA A 200 8.49 -12.96 -8.32
N ILE A 201 9.56 -13.02 -7.53
CA ILE A 201 9.88 -11.99 -6.53
C ILE A 201 10.50 -10.81 -7.26
N GLU A 202 9.82 -9.68 -7.24
CA GLU A 202 10.39 -8.42 -7.69
C GLU A 202 11.38 -7.94 -6.63
N VAL A 203 12.59 -7.59 -7.04
CA VAL A 203 13.57 -7.04 -6.11
C VAL A 203 14.07 -5.73 -6.68
N ALA A 204 13.90 -4.68 -5.89
CA ALA A 204 14.48 -3.39 -6.16
C ALA A 204 15.73 -3.18 -5.32
N VAL A 205 16.63 -2.35 -5.82
CA VAL A 205 17.72 -1.79 -5.03
C VAL A 205 17.71 -0.27 -5.15
N LEU A 206 17.92 0.40 -4.02
CA LEU A 206 18.08 1.84 -3.92
C LEU A 206 19.47 2.13 -3.36
N ILE A 207 20.28 2.87 -4.09
CA ILE A 207 21.57 3.37 -3.61
C ILE A 207 21.34 4.75 -3.04
N THR A 208 21.78 4.96 -1.80
CA THR A 208 21.61 6.24 -1.09
C THR A 208 22.94 6.91 -0.73
N ASP A 209 22.95 8.24 -0.70
CA ASP A 209 24.05 9.04 -0.18
C ASP A 209 24.06 9.11 1.36
N ALA A 210 24.95 9.91 1.96
CA ALA A 210 25.03 10.05 3.42
C ALA A 210 23.80 10.73 4.04
N GLU A 211 23.07 11.50 3.25
CA GLU A 211 21.88 12.24 3.61
C GLU A 211 20.58 11.47 3.31
N GLN A 212 20.68 10.19 2.93
CA GLN A 212 19.58 9.31 2.54
C GLN A 212 18.84 9.76 1.26
N ASN A 213 19.52 10.48 0.38
CA ASN A 213 19.01 10.73 -0.96
C ASN A 213 19.31 9.54 -1.86
N VAL A 214 18.29 9.11 -2.60
CA VAL A 214 18.44 8.09 -3.63
C VAL A 214 19.24 8.67 -4.79
N ILE A 215 20.38 8.05 -5.11
CA ILE A 215 21.29 8.45 -6.19
C ILE A 215 21.26 7.49 -7.37
N ALA A 216 20.79 6.25 -7.17
CA ALA A 216 20.59 5.29 -8.25
C ALA A 216 19.58 4.23 -7.81
N VAL A 217 18.82 3.69 -8.76
CA VAL A 217 17.88 2.60 -8.52
C VAL A 217 18.02 1.54 -9.60
N SER A 218 17.68 0.30 -9.28
CA SER A 218 17.55 -0.75 -10.28
C SER A 218 16.51 -1.75 -9.80
N LYS A 219 15.89 -2.45 -10.75
CA LYS A 219 14.87 -3.47 -10.46
C LYS A 219 15.10 -4.71 -11.31
N THR A 220 14.85 -5.87 -10.73
CA THR A 220 14.87 -7.15 -11.44
C THR A 220 13.86 -8.10 -10.81
N VAL A 221 13.71 -9.30 -11.39
CA VAL A 221 12.79 -10.33 -10.91
C VAL A 221 13.56 -11.63 -10.71
N ILE A 222 13.45 -12.21 -9.52
CA ILE A 222 13.92 -13.56 -9.24
C ILE A 222 12.78 -14.53 -9.54
N ALA A 223 13.04 -15.49 -10.43
CA ALA A 223 12.02 -16.45 -10.85
C ALA A 223 11.53 -17.32 -9.69
N LYS A 224 12.45 -17.78 -8.81
CA LYS A 224 12.13 -18.63 -7.67
C LYS A 224 13.17 -18.48 -6.54
N VAL A 225 12.70 -18.49 -5.30
CA VAL A 225 13.52 -18.59 -4.08
C VAL A 225 12.88 -19.62 -3.15
N ARG A 226 13.57 -20.72 -2.89
CA ARG A 226 13.08 -21.79 -2.01
C ARG A 226 13.15 -21.38 -0.54
N GLY A 227 12.28 -21.97 0.27
CA GLY A 227 12.31 -21.78 1.72
C GLY A 227 13.65 -22.21 2.33
N GLY A 228 14.28 -21.35 3.14
CA GLY A 228 15.56 -21.62 3.78
C GLY A 228 16.78 -21.55 2.86
N GLU A 229 16.65 -21.11 1.61
CA GLU A 229 17.76 -21.01 0.65
C GLU A 229 18.13 -19.55 0.30
N PHE A 230 19.37 -19.38 -0.18
CA PHE A 230 19.84 -18.13 -0.79
C PHE A 230 19.66 -18.19 -2.31
N SER A 231 19.23 -17.09 -2.91
CA SER A 231 19.19 -16.91 -4.37
C SER A 231 20.05 -15.71 -4.78
N PRO A 232 20.98 -15.86 -5.75
CA PRO A 232 21.79 -14.76 -6.23
C PRO A 232 20.95 -13.77 -7.04
N ILE A 233 21.33 -12.50 -6.97
CA ILE A 233 20.72 -11.42 -7.73
C ILE A 233 21.79 -10.44 -8.19
N VAL A 234 21.58 -9.85 -9.36
CA VAL A 234 22.51 -8.92 -9.98
C VAL A 234 21.75 -7.68 -10.43
N PHE A 235 22.29 -6.51 -10.08
CA PHE A 235 21.85 -5.22 -10.57
C PHE A 235 22.97 -4.57 -11.37
N SER A 236 22.63 -3.81 -12.41
CA SER A 236 23.63 -3.11 -13.21
C SER A 236 23.16 -1.74 -13.62
N TRP A 237 24.11 -0.81 -13.67
CA TRP A 237 23.93 0.56 -14.11
C TRP A 237 24.91 0.89 -15.22
N GLN A 238 24.46 1.68 -16.20
CA GLN A 238 25.38 2.31 -17.13
C GLN A 238 26.05 3.49 -16.43
N GLY A 239 27.38 3.56 -16.44
CA GLY A 239 28.15 4.59 -15.77
C GLY A 239 28.82 4.12 -14.47
N ASP A 240 29.66 5.01 -13.93
CA ASP A 240 30.32 4.84 -12.64
C ASP A 240 29.41 5.38 -11.52
N VAL A 241 28.65 4.48 -10.89
CA VAL A 241 27.78 4.82 -9.76
C VAL A 241 28.57 4.67 -8.47
N PRO A 242 28.66 5.71 -7.62
CA PRO A 242 29.37 5.64 -6.35
C PRO A 242 28.54 4.86 -5.32
N ILE A 243 28.65 3.53 -5.34
CA ILE A 243 27.92 2.66 -4.42
C ILE A 243 28.66 2.53 -3.08
N ASP A 244 28.03 2.99 -2.01
CA ASP A 244 28.32 2.55 -0.64
C ASP A 244 27.46 1.33 -0.32
N ILE A 245 28.09 0.17 -0.16
CA ILE A 245 27.42 -1.13 0.07
C ILE A 245 26.51 -1.10 1.30
N ASN A 246 26.89 -0.34 2.33
CA ASN A 246 26.12 -0.23 3.57
C ASN A 246 24.84 0.62 3.38
N LYS A 247 24.78 1.40 2.30
CA LYS A 247 23.67 2.30 1.96
C LYS A 247 22.87 1.85 0.74
N ALA A 248 23.17 0.65 0.23
CA ALA A 248 22.36 -0.03 -0.77
C ALA A 248 21.18 -0.73 -0.08
N ILE A 249 19.97 -0.22 -0.22
CA ILE A 249 18.75 -0.81 0.34
C ILE A 249 18.21 -1.80 -0.69
N ILE A 250 18.09 -3.08 -0.32
CA ILE A 250 17.51 -4.12 -1.19
C ILE A 250 16.10 -4.41 -0.69
N GLU A 251 15.11 -4.22 -1.56
CA GLU A 251 13.69 -4.35 -1.26
C GLU A 251 13.08 -5.49 -2.09
N PRO A 252 13.08 -6.73 -1.57
CA PRO A 252 12.32 -7.82 -2.17
C PRO A 252 10.83 -7.64 -1.90
N ARG A 253 10.02 -7.74 -2.94
CA ARG A 253 8.57 -7.52 -2.90
C ARG A 253 7.86 -8.63 -3.67
N LEU A 254 6.87 -9.23 -3.02
CA LEU A 254 5.98 -10.22 -3.63
C LEU A 254 4.51 -9.81 -3.44
N ASN A 255 3.74 -9.83 -4.52
CA ASN A 255 2.32 -9.47 -4.47
C ASN A 255 1.45 -10.70 -4.15
N LEU A 256 1.14 -10.90 -2.87
CA LEU A 256 0.23 -11.95 -2.39
C LEU A 256 -1.26 -11.57 -2.49
N LEU A 257 -1.55 -10.37 -3.00
CA LEU A 257 -2.91 -9.84 -3.15
C LEU A 257 -3.50 -10.14 -4.53
N LYS A 258 -2.66 -10.51 -5.51
CA LYS A 258 -3.13 -11.01 -6.80
C LYS A 258 -3.75 -12.39 -6.61
N LYS A 259 -5.00 -12.53 -7.04
CA LYS A 259 -5.68 -13.82 -7.18
C LYS A 259 -5.25 -14.52 -8.46
#